data_AF-A0A7S1T9R1-F1
#
_entry.id   AF-A0A7S1T9R1-F1
#
_cell.length_a   1.000
_cell.length_b   1.000
_cell.length_c   1.000
_cell.angle_alpha   90.00
_cell.angle_beta   90.00
_cell.angle_gamma   90.00
#
_symmetry.space_group_name_H-M   'P 1'
#
loop_
_entity.id
_entity.type
_entity.pdbx_description
1 polymer ?
#
loop_
_entity_poly.entity_id
_entity_poly.type
_entity_poly.pdbx_seq_one_letter_code
_entity_poly.pdbx_strand_id
1 'polypeptide(L)'
;MISKLSKSRERGINPGGVIHVQDWLGIGYGVVLLFFGAAFVTLIAAIEAVHHFGWHKIRPSLLTVYRNFVVAIDAWEKDNRLDEDRDGVADVKQLAMKDRAMRAFFVVARSVDPNQLGEAMEGLTMAYVAVIATLRVKFAQAITLGITIGENLHEFSDFFTVPLLNNLLPQDYRRWSPILAKYGCRYLGGTLAWY
;
A
#
# COMPACT_ATOMS: atom_id res chain seq x y z
N MET A 1 -28.95 -30.03 -39.15
CA MET A 1 -27.86 -29.29 -38.46
C MET A 1 -28.33 -27.97 -37.81
N ILE A 2 -29.45 -27.38 -38.25
CA ILE A 2 -29.95 -26.08 -37.74
C ILE A 2 -30.71 -26.20 -36.40
N SER A 3 -31.30 -27.35 -36.09
CA SER A 3 -32.06 -27.57 -34.84
C SER A 3 -31.21 -27.57 -33.55
N LYS A 4 -29.91 -27.91 -33.61
CA LYS A 4 -29.03 -27.91 -32.43
C LYS A 4 -28.49 -26.53 -32.04
N LEU A 5 -28.55 -25.54 -32.94
CA LEU A 5 -28.05 -24.18 -32.67
C LEU A 5 -29.10 -23.27 -32.01
N SER A 6 -30.39 -23.52 -32.21
CA SER A 6 -31.47 -22.79 -31.52
C SER A 6 -31.50 -23.09 -30.01
N LYS A 7 -31.27 -24.35 -29.62
CA LYS A 7 -31.37 -24.79 -28.21
C LYS A 7 -30.22 -24.29 -27.31
N SER A 8 -29.16 -23.71 -27.87
CA SER A 8 -28.05 -23.15 -27.08
C SER A 8 -28.17 -21.65 -26.82
N ARG A 9 -29.13 -20.95 -27.47
CA ARG A 9 -29.29 -19.49 -27.34
C ARG A 9 -30.28 -19.07 -26.26
N GLU A 10 -31.12 -19.99 -25.77
CA GLU A 10 -32.17 -19.71 -24.77
C GLU A 10 -31.75 -20.03 -23.32
N ARG A 11 -30.50 -20.40 -23.05
CA ARG A 11 -29.99 -20.65 -21.68
C ARG A 11 -29.42 -19.40 -20.99
N GLY A 12 -29.63 -18.22 -21.56
CA GLY A 12 -29.32 -16.96 -20.91
C GLY A 12 -30.57 -16.38 -20.28
N ILE A 13 -30.60 -16.35 -18.94
CA ILE A 13 -31.52 -15.56 -18.11
C ILE A 13 -32.88 -16.24 -17.85
N ASN A 14 -32.89 -17.19 -16.91
CA ASN A 14 -34.09 -17.55 -16.15
C ASN A 14 -34.24 -16.55 -14.99
N PRO A 15 -35.34 -15.77 -14.88
CA PRO A 15 -35.53 -14.79 -13.81
C PRO A 15 -35.94 -15.41 -12.46
N GLY A 16 -35.81 -16.74 -12.31
CA GLY A 16 -36.20 -17.49 -11.10
C GLY A 16 -35.22 -18.61 -10.73
N GLY A 17 -33.94 -18.47 -11.09
CA GLY A 17 -32.93 -19.49 -10.79
C GLY A 17 -32.70 -19.64 -9.28
N VAL A 18 -33.00 -20.82 -8.75
CA VAL A 18 -32.62 -21.24 -7.40
C VAL A 18 -31.09 -21.17 -7.32
N ILE A 19 -30.57 -20.23 -6.53
CA ILE A 19 -29.13 -19.96 -6.42
C ILE A 19 -28.50 -21.21 -5.79
N HIS A 20 -27.62 -21.90 -6.51
CA HIS A 20 -26.95 -23.08 -5.97
C HIS A 20 -25.87 -22.64 -4.96
N VAL A 21 -25.59 -23.49 -3.95
CA VAL A 21 -24.59 -23.19 -2.89
C VAL A 21 -23.21 -22.85 -3.49
N GLN A 22 -22.89 -23.41 -4.65
CA GLN A 22 -21.66 -23.13 -5.38
C GLN A 22 -21.58 -21.69 -5.93
N ASP A 23 -22.71 -21.09 -6.30
CA ASP A 23 -22.78 -19.72 -6.82
C ASP A 23 -22.56 -18.71 -5.69
N TRP A 24 -23.06 -19.01 -4.49
CA TRP A 24 -22.79 -18.23 -3.28
C TRP A 24 -21.30 -18.22 -2.92
N LEU A 25 -20.61 -19.35 -3.08
CA LEU A 25 -19.17 -19.43 -2.88
C LEU A 25 -18.40 -18.60 -3.90
N GLY A 26 -18.82 -18.60 -5.17
CA GLY A 26 -18.22 -17.78 -6.23
C GLY A 26 -18.40 -16.27 -5.99
N ILE A 27 -19.60 -15.86 -5.58
CA ILE A 27 -19.89 -14.47 -5.20
C ILE A 27 -19.07 -14.07 -3.97
N GLY A 28 -18.98 -14.94 -2.97
CA GLY A 28 -18.14 -14.73 -1.78
C GLY A 28 -16.67 -14.54 -2.15
N TYR A 29 -16.13 -15.39 -3.02
CA TYR A 29 -14.75 -15.28 -3.49
C TYR A 29 -14.49 -14.03 -4.32
N GLY A 30 -15.46 -13.61 -5.14
CA GLY A 30 -15.39 -12.37 -5.93
C GLY A 30 -15.42 -11.11 -5.06
N VAL A 31 -16.28 -11.08 -4.05
CA VAL A 31 -16.31 -9.99 -3.06
C VAL A 31 -15.00 -9.96 -2.26
N VAL A 32 -14.49 -11.13 -1.87
CA VAL A 32 -13.21 -11.23 -1.17
C VAL A 32 -12.05 -10.71 -2.03
N LEU A 33 -11.97 -11.09 -3.31
CA LEU A 33 -10.92 -10.59 -4.22
C LEU A 33 -11.07 -9.09 -4.54
N LEU A 34 -12.30 -8.56 -4.57
CA LEU A 34 -12.56 -7.17 -4.92
C LEU A 34 -12.33 -6.20 -3.75
N PHE A 35 -12.56 -6.65 -2.52
CA PHE A 35 -12.29 -5.86 -1.30
C PHE A 35 -10.91 -6.15 -0.68
N PHE A 36 -10.41 -7.38 -0.77
CA PHE A 36 -9.15 -7.85 -0.17
C PHE A 36 -8.03 -8.07 -1.19
N GLY A 37 -8.24 -7.78 -2.48
CA GLY A 37 -7.18 -7.57 -3.48
C GLY A 37 -6.38 -6.29 -3.19
N ALA A 38 -5.73 -6.24 -2.04
CA ALA A 38 -5.26 -5.04 -1.34
C ALA A 38 -4.23 -4.20 -2.12
N ALA A 39 -3.60 -4.75 -3.16
CA ALA A 39 -2.59 -4.05 -3.94
C ALA A 39 -3.14 -2.77 -4.61
N PHE A 40 -4.38 -2.79 -5.12
CA PHE A 40 -4.94 -1.62 -5.81
C PHE A 40 -5.40 -0.53 -4.85
N VAL A 41 -6.10 -0.91 -3.78
CA VAL A 41 -6.61 0.05 -2.78
C VAL A 41 -5.46 0.72 -2.01
N THR A 42 -4.40 -0.03 -1.69
CA THR A 42 -3.21 0.54 -1.03
C THR A 42 -2.45 1.48 -1.95
N LEU A 43 -2.32 1.16 -3.25
CA LEU A 43 -1.69 2.04 -4.24
C LEU A 43 -2.49 3.34 -4.43
N ILE A 44 -3.82 3.24 -4.59
CA ILE A 44 -4.69 4.42 -4.72
C ILE A 44 -4.63 5.25 -3.43
N ALA A 45 -4.68 4.63 -2.26
CA ALA A 45 -4.54 5.34 -0.99
C ALA A 45 -3.17 6.00 -0.82
N ALA A 46 -2.08 5.39 -1.32
CA ALA A 46 -0.76 6.00 -1.32
C ALA A 46 -0.72 7.24 -2.23
N ILE A 47 -1.32 7.15 -3.42
CA ILE A 47 -1.43 8.29 -4.35
C ILE A 47 -2.28 9.40 -3.72
N GLU A 48 -3.42 9.05 -3.13
CA GLU A 48 -4.31 10.00 -2.45
C GLU A 48 -3.62 10.67 -1.26
N ALA A 49 -2.82 9.91 -0.49
CA ALA A 49 -2.03 10.44 0.61
C ALA A 49 -0.97 11.45 0.12
N VAL A 50 -0.27 11.11 -0.97
CA VAL A 50 0.70 12.03 -1.60
C VAL A 50 -0.02 13.30 -2.09
N HIS A 51 -1.22 13.17 -2.66
CA HIS A 51 -2.01 14.31 -3.11
C HIS A 51 -2.47 15.20 -1.94
N HIS A 52 -3.06 14.61 -0.90
CA HIS A 52 -3.65 15.33 0.22
C HIS A 52 -2.63 15.96 1.18
N PHE A 53 -1.55 15.24 1.51
CA PHE A 53 -0.60 15.68 2.54
C PHE A 53 0.62 16.37 1.95
N GLY A 54 0.95 16.09 0.68
CA GLY A 54 2.31 16.25 0.22
C GLY A 54 2.49 17.09 -1.03
N TRP A 55 1.56 17.09 -1.99
CA TRP A 55 1.87 17.57 -3.34
C TRP A 55 2.39 19.02 -3.40
N HIS A 56 1.83 19.91 -2.58
CA HIS A 56 2.27 21.30 -2.49
C HIS A 56 3.68 21.47 -1.89
N LYS A 57 4.14 20.57 -1.01
CA LYS A 57 5.48 20.59 -0.42
C LYS A 57 6.47 19.69 -1.17
N ILE A 58 6.07 18.48 -1.54
CA ILE A 58 6.88 17.51 -2.29
C ILE A 58 7.35 18.10 -3.61
N ARG A 59 6.45 18.71 -4.39
CA ARG A 59 6.80 19.23 -5.71
C ARG A 59 7.93 20.28 -5.66
N PRO A 60 7.86 21.34 -4.84
CA PRO A 60 8.97 22.28 -4.72
C PRO A 60 10.20 21.64 -4.07
N SER A 61 10.06 20.80 -3.04
CA SER A 61 11.21 20.10 -2.43
C SER A 61 11.96 19.23 -3.45
N LEU A 62 11.25 18.47 -4.30
CA LEU A 62 11.83 17.63 -5.33
C LEU A 62 12.53 18.48 -6.41
N LEU A 63 11.95 19.60 -6.78
CA LEU A 63 12.54 20.55 -7.72
C LEU A 63 13.82 21.19 -7.15
N THR A 64 13.82 21.53 -5.86
CA THR A 64 14.98 22.07 -5.15
C THR A 64 16.10 21.04 -5.06
N VAL A 65 15.80 19.78 -4.75
CA VAL A 65 16.78 18.68 -4.77
C VAL A 65 17.35 18.51 -6.17
N TYR A 66 16.49 18.47 -7.20
CA TYR A 66 16.93 18.31 -8.59
C TYR A 66 17.83 19.46 -9.05
N ARG A 67 17.47 20.71 -8.74
CA ARG A 67 18.30 21.88 -9.06
C ARG A 67 19.66 21.83 -8.37
N ASN A 68 19.69 21.53 -7.08
CA ASN A 68 20.94 21.38 -6.34
C ASN A 68 21.80 20.23 -6.89
N PHE A 69 21.16 19.14 -7.33
CA PHE A 69 21.85 18.02 -7.96
C PHE A 69 22.49 18.40 -9.31
N VAL A 70 21.79 19.16 -10.15
CA VAL A 70 22.33 19.66 -11.42
C VAL A 70 23.51 20.60 -11.18
N VAL A 71 23.40 21.51 -10.21
CA VAL A 71 24.50 22.42 -9.83
C VAL A 71 25.71 21.65 -9.30
N ALA A 72 25.48 20.63 -8.48
CA ALA A 72 26.54 19.75 -7.97
C ALA A 72 27.26 18.99 -9.10
N ILE A 73 26.53 18.48 -10.09
CA ILE A 73 27.12 17.81 -11.26
C ILE A 73 27.94 18.79 -12.09
N ASP A 74 27.41 19.97 -12.39
CA ASP A 74 28.12 20.98 -13.19
C ASP A 74 29.40 21.47 -12.46
N ALA A 75 29.34 21.66 -11.14
CA ALA A 75 30.50 21.98 -10.32
C ALA A 75 31.53 20.85 -10.28
N TRP A 76 31.08 19.60 -10.19
CA TRP A 76 31.94 18.42 -10.21
C TRP A 76 32.61 18.22 -11.59
N GLU A 77 31.90 18.49 -12.68
CA GLU A 77 32.44 18.42 -14.04
C GLU A 77 33.47 19.54 -14.30
N LYS A 78 33.27 20.72 -13.72
CA LYS A 78 34.24 21.82 -13.75
C LYS A 78 35.49 21.51 -12.94
N ASP A 79 35.37 20.96 -11.73
CA ASP A 79 36.52 20.54 -10.90
C ASP A 79 37.34 19.41 -11.56
N ASN A 80 36.68 18.47 -12.25
CA ASN A 80 37.36 17.42 -13.01
C ASN A 80 38.15 17.92 -14.23
N ARG A 81 37.94 19.17 -14.67
CA ARG A 81 38.66 19.80 -15.78
C ARG A 81 39.76 20.75 -15.33
N LEU A 82 39.82 21.07 -14.04
CA LEU A 82 40.85 21.93 -13.49
C LEU A 82 42.18 21.18 -13.43
N ASP A 83 43.18 21.83 -14.01
CA ASP A 83 44.60 21.48 -14.03
C ASP A 83 45.32 22.73 -13.52
N GLU A 84 45.43 22.84 -12.19
CA GLU A 84 45.94 24.05 -11.52
C GLU A 84 47.47 24.10 -11.55
N ASP A 85 48.14 22.95 -11.64
CA ASP A 85 49.60 22.84 -11.71
C ASP A 85 50.15 22.92 -13.14
N ARG A 86 49.26 22.93 -14.15
CA ARG A 86 49.56 22.99 -15.60
C ARG A 86 50.49 21.89 -16.05
N ASP A 87 50.41 20.72 -15.41
CA ASP A 87 51.22 19.57 -15.79
C ASP A 87 50.61 18.74 -16.93
N GLY A 88 49.40 19.11 -17.37
CA GLY A 88 48.67 18.48 -18.47
C GLY A 88 47.73 17.35 -18.01
N VAL A 89 47.62 17.08 -16.71
CA VAL A 89 46.77 16.03 -16.12
C VAL A 89 45.94 16.61 -14.99
N ALA A 90 44.61 16.62 -15.15
CA ALA A 90 43.68 17.13 -14.12
C ALA A 90 43.99 16.62 -12.70
N ASP A 91 44.09 17.54 -11.73
CA ASP A 91 44.52 17.30 -10.34
C ASP A 91 43.75 16.15 -9.66
N VAL A 92 42.47 15.99 -10.02
CA VAL A 92 41.57 14.96 -9.50
C VAL A 92 42.08 13.55 -9.80
N LYS A 93 42.85 13.36 -10.88
CA LYS A 93 43.45 12.07 -11.27
C LYS A 93 44.77 11.78 -10.58
N GLN A 94 45.37 12.76 -9.90
CA GLN A 94 46.67 12.62 -9.24
C GLN A 94 46.55 12.30 -7.75
N LEU A 95 45.42 12.65 -7.14
CA LEU A 95 45.15 12.44 -5.71
C LEU A 95 45.06 10.96 -5.31
N ALA A 96 45.31 10.64 -4.03
CA ALA A 96 45.00 9.31 -3.48
C ALA A 96 43.48 9.10 -3.33
N MET A 97 43.00 7.85 -3.32
CA MET A 97 41.57 7.53 -3.36
C MET A 97 40.74 8.16 -2.22
N LYS A 98 41.31 8.25 -1.01
CA LYS A 98 40.67 8.92 0.14
C LYS A 98 40.58 10.43 -0.04
N ASP A 99 41.65 11.05 -0.55
CA ASP A 99 41.71 12.51 -0.74
C ASP A 99 40.84 12.96 -1.92
N ARG A 100 40.67 12.11 -2.95
CA ARG A 100 39.69 12.30 -4.03
C ARG A 100 38.26 12.35 -3.50
N ALA A 101 37.89 11.41 -2.62
CA ALA A 101 36.55 11.38 -2.04
C ALA A 101 36.28 12.62 -1.18
N MET A 102 37.28 13.09 -0.42
CA MET A 102 37.18 14.31 0.37
C MET A 102 37.04 15.56 -0.51
N ARG A 103 37.87 15.70 -1.56
CA ARG A 103 37.77 16.81 -2.51
C ARG A 103 36.42 16.82 -3.22
N ALA A 104 35.94 15.67 -3.70
CA ALA A 104 34.62 15.55 -4.32
C ALA A 104 33.50 15.95 -3.36
N PHE A 105 33.57 15.53 -2.09
CA PHE A 105 32.62 15.94 -1.07
C PHE A 105 32.66 17.46 -0.83
N PHE A 106 33.84 18.07 -0.71
CA PHE A 106 33.97 19.51 -0.52
C PHE A 106 33.47 20.32 -1.72
N VAL A 107 33.71 19.86 -2.95
CA VAL A 107 33.21 20.51 -4.17
C VAL A 107 31.69 20.48 -4.21
N VAL A 108 31.09 19.32 -3.94
CA VAL A 108 29.62 19.18 -3.87
C VAL A 108 29.05 20.04 -2.74
N ALA A 109 29.63 19.96 -1.53
CA ALA A 109 29.18 20.72 -0.37
C ALA A 109 29.28 22.25 -0.57
N ARG A 110 30.27 22.73 -1.33
CA ARG A 110 30.43 24.16 -1.65
C ARG A 110 29.50 24.64 -2.76
N SER A 111 29.07 23.74 -3.64
CA SER A 111 28.20 24.04 -4.78
C SER A 111 26.71 24.07 -4.44
N VAL A 112 26.31 23.48 -3.30
CA VAL A 112 24.91 23.29 -2.90
C VAL A 112 24.57 24.18 -1.71
N ASP A 113 23.37 24.77 -1.69
CA ASP A 113 22.87 25.49 -0.53
C ASP A 113 22.37 24.49 0.54
N PRO A 114 23.04 24.38 1.71
CA PRO A 114 22.71 23.40 2.72
C PRO A 114 21.35 23.64 3.36
N ASN A 115 20.90 24.90 3.46
CA ASN A 115 19.62 25.22 4.07
C ASN A 115 18.46 24.81 3.15
N GLN A 116 18.58 25.09 1.86
CA GLN A 116 17.59 24.67 0.86
C GLN A 116 17.51 23.15 0.72
N LEU A 117 18.66 22.47 0.77
CA LEU A 117 18.69 21.01 0.72
C LEU A 117 18.08 20.40 1.99
N GLY A 118 18.39 20.96 3.17
CA GLY A 118 17.82 20.54 4.45
C GLY A 118 16.30 20.65 4.46
N GLU A 119 15.76 21.82 4.11
CA GLU A 119 14.31 22.05 4.06
C GLU A 119 13.62 21.11 3.05
N ALA A 120 14.26 20.85 1.90
CA ALA A 120 13.73 19.91 0.91
C ALA A 120 13.70 18.47 1.43
N MET A 121 14.75 18.03 2.14
CA MET A 121 14.83 16.70 2.73
C MET A 121 13.83 16.51 3.88
N GLU A 122 13.60 17.54 4.69
CA GLU A 122 12.56 17.55 5.71
C GLU A 122 11.17 17.39 5.08
N GLY A 123 10.89 18.14 4.00
CA GLY A 123 9.64 18.03 3.24
C GLY A 123 9.40 16.62 2.68
N LEU A 124 10.43 15.98 2.14
CA LEU A 124 10.36 14.60 1.63
C LEU A 124 10.13 13.58 2.76
N THR A 125 10.81 13.75 3.89
CA THR A 125 10.65 12.87 5.05
C THR A 125 9.25 12.97 5.64
N MET A 126 8.73 14.19 5.75
CA MET A 126 7.37 14.44 6.23
C MET A 126 6.33 13.81 5.30
N ALA A 127 6.52 13.90 3.98
CA ALA A 127 5.68 13.24 3.00
C ALA A 127 5.72 11.70 3.13
N TYR A 128 6.90 11.11 3.29
CA TYR A 128 7.06 9.68 3.49
C TYR A 128 6.31 9.19 4.74
N VAL A 129 6.45 9.90 5.86
CA VAL A 129 5.74 9.57 7.11
C VAL A 129 4.23 9.73 6.94
N ALA A 130 3.76 10.77 6.23
CA ALA A 130 2.34 10.96 5.96
C ALA A 130 1.73 9.82 5.14
N VAL A 131 2.47 9.29 4.16
CA VAL A 131 2.05 8.10 3.39
C VAL A 131 1.93 6.89 4.31
N ILE A 132 2.95 6.59 5.12
CA ILE A 132 2.89 5.47 6.07
C ILE A 132 1.71 5.60 7.03
N ALA A 133 1.47 6.79 7.57
CA ALA A 133 0.36 7.05 8.48
C ALA A 133 -0.99 6.80 7.79
N THR A 134 -1.15 7.26 6.55
CA THR A 134 -2.37 7.05 5.77
C THR A 134 -2.61 5.58 5.47
N LEU A 135 -1.57 4.83 5.09
CA LEU A 135 -1.67 3.38 4.91
C LEU A 135 -2.15 2.70 6.19
N ARG A 136 -1.57 3.05 7.36
CA ARG A 136 -2.00 2.49 8.66
C ARG A 136 -3.46 2.80 8.98
N VAL A 137 -3.91 4.02 8.72
CA VAL A 137 -5.33 4.40 8.91
C VAL A 137 -6.23 3.57 8.01
N LYS A 138 -5.85 3.36 6.74
CA LYS A 138 -6.62 2.52 5.81
C LYS A 138 -6.65 1.05 6.23
N PHE A 139 -5.54 0.51 6.73
CA PHE A 139 -5.52 -0.83 7.33
C PHE A 139 -6.46 -0.94 8.53
N ALA A 140 -6.45 0.06 9.43
CA ALA A 140 -7.37 0.08 10.57
C ALA A 140 -8.85 0.17 10.14
N GLN A 141 -9.14 0.95 9.10
CA GLN A 141 -10.48 1.04 8.51
C GLN A 141 -10.91 -0.30 7.89
N ALA A 142 -10.02 -0.99 7.16
CA ALA A 142 -10.31 -2.30 6.58
C ALA A 142 -10.60 -3.37 7.64
N ILE A 143 -9.81 -3.42 8.72
CA ILE A 143 -10.05 -4.33 9.85
C ILE A 143 -11.41 -4.04 10.50
N THR A 144 -11.72 -2.76 10.74
CA THR A 144 -13.01 -2.35 11.32
C THR A 144 -14.18 -2.81 10.45
N LEU A 145 -14.09 -2.60 9.12
CA LEU A 145 -15.10 -3.06 8.18
C LEU A 145 -15.23 -4.60 8.18
N GLY A 146 -14.11 -5.32 8.21
CA GLY A 146 -14.11 -6.79 8.31
C GLY A 146 -14.81 -7.30 9.57
N ILE A 147 -14.56 -6.65 10.71
CA ILE A 147 -15.25 -6.94 11.97
C ILE A 147 -16.75 -6.68 11.81
N THR A 148 -17.17 -5.54 11.26
CA THR A 148 -18.59 -5.22 11.05
C THR A 148 -19.28 -6.22 10.09
N ILE A 149 -18.60 -6.64 9.04
CA ILE A 149 -19.11 -7.70 8.13
C ILE A 149 -19.28 -9.01 8.90
N GLY A 150 -18.29 -9.40 9.72
CA GLY A 150 -18.38 -10.59 10.57
C GLY A 150 -19.53 -10.51 11.60
N GLU A 151 -19.83 -9.33 12.11
CA GLU A 151 -20.99 -9.10 13.00
C GLU A 151 -22.32 -9.31 12.28
N ASN A 152 -22.50 -8.69 11.11
CA ASN A 152 -23.72 -8.85 10.32
C ASN A 152 -23.90 -10.29 9.82
N LEU A 153 -22.79 -10.99 9.54
CA LEU A 153 -22.81 -12.41 9.14
C LEU A 153 -23.19 -13.33 10.31
N HIS A 154 -22.84 -12.97 11.54
CA HIS A 154 -23.28 -13.69 12.73
C HIS A 154 -24.80 -13.63 12.90
N GLU A 155 -25.41 -12.45 12.72
CA GLU A 155 -26.88 -12.28 12.77
C GLU A 155 -27.59 -13.12 11.69
N PHE A 156 -26.97 -13.29 10.52
CA PHE A 156 -27.52 -14.12 9.44
C PHE A 156 -27.30 -15.62 9.67
N SER A 157 -26.18 -16.01 10.31
CA SER A 157 -25.80 -17.42 10.49
C SER A 157 -26.21 -18.03 11.83
N ASP A 158 -26.82 -17.26 12.74
CA ASP A 158 -27.22 -17.73 14.07
C ASP A 158 -28.09 -19.00 14.03
N PHE A 159 -28.90 -19.15 12.99
CA PHE A 159 -29.70 -20.36 12.73
C PHE A 159 -28.84 -21.63 12.58
N PHE A 160 -27.61 -21.55 12.08
CA PHE A 160 -26.71 -22.69 11.85
C PHE A 160 -25.60 -22.79 12.92
N THR A 161 -25.06 -21.65 13.33
CA THR A 161 -23.83 -21.59 14.14
C THR A 161 -24.09 -21.93 15.61
N VAL A 162 -25.23 -21.50 16.16
CA VAL A 162 -25.65 -21.79 17.55
C VAL A 162 -25.97 -23.28 17.78
N PRO A 163 -26.77 -23.97 16.93
CA PRO A 163 -27.02 -25.40 17.12
C PRO A 163 -25.77 -26.27 16.94
N LEU A 164 -24.85 -25.89 16.03
CA LEU A 164 -23.57 -26.59 15.87
C LEU A 164 -22.73 -26.52 17.15
N LEU A 165 -22.62 -25.33 17.77
CA LEU A 165 -21.87 -25.18 19.02
C LEU A 165 -22.52 -25.92 20.19
N ASN A 166 -23.86 -25.96 20.26
CA ASN A 166 -24.59 -26.66 21.32
C ASN A 166 -24.42 -28.19 21.27
N ASN A 167 -24.10 -28.75 20.10
CA ASN A 167 -23.78 -30.18 19.93
C ASN A 167 -22.34 -30.52 20.36
N LEU A 168 -21.43 -29.55 20.28
CA LEU A 168 -20.01 -29.71 20.66
C LEU A 168 -19.74 -29.40 22.13
N LEU A 169 -20.52 -28.50 22.74
CA LEU A 169 -20.34 -28.04 24.12
C LEU A 169 -21.13 -28.90 25.14
N PRO A 170 -20.53 -29.27 26.28
CA PRO A 170 -21.24 -29.88 27.41
C PRO A 170 -22.37 -28.99 27.93
N GLN A 171 -23.44 -29.57 28.49
CA GLN A 171 -24.67 -28.86 28.87
C GLN A 171 -24.43 -27.62 29.73
N ASP A 172 -23.48 -27.65 30.67
CA ASP A 172 -23.17 -26.53 31.57
C ASP A 172 -22.56 -25.30 30.87
N TYR A 173 -21.96 -25.48 29.69
CA TYR A 173 -21.28 -24.42 28.94
C TYR A 173 -22.10 -23.87 27.77
N ARG A 174 -23.29 -24.43 27.50
CA ARG A 174 -24.16 -23.99 26.38
C ARG A 174 -24.55 -22.51 26.45
N ARG A 175 -24.56 -21.91 27.64
CA ARG A 175 -24.80 -20.45 27.80
C ARG A 175 -23.76 -19.58 27.08
N TRP A 176 -22.56 -20.10 26.84
CA TRP A 176 -21.48 -19.38 26.16
C TRP A 176 -21.55 -19.51 24.64
N SER A 177 -22.42 -20.36 24.09
CA SER A 177 -22.49 -20.58 22.64
C SER A 177 -22.79 -19.32 21.82
N PRO A 178 -23.75 -18.43 22.17
CA PRO A 178 -23.97 -17.23 21.38
C PRO A 178 -22.78 -16.25 21.49
N ILE A 179 -22.11 -16.22 22.65
CA ILE A 179 -20.93 -15.37 22.86
C ILE A 179 -19.77 -15.87 21.99
N LEU A 180 -19.48 -17.18 22.02
CA LEU A 180 -18.40 -17.77 21.24
C LEU A 180 -18.66 -17.68 19.73
N ALA A 181 -19.90 -17.88 19.29
CA ALA A 181 -20.29 -17.68 17.89
C ALA A 181 -20.07 -16.22 17.44
N LYS A 182 -20.49 -15.25 18.27
CA LYS A 182 -20.33 -13.82 17.99
C LYS A 182 -18.88 -13.39 17.88
N TYR A 183 -18.08 -13.71 18.90
CA TYR A 183 -16.66 -13.34 18.93
C TYR A 183 -15.84 -14.13 17.91
N GLY A 184 -16.21 -15.39 17.64
CA GLY A 184 -15.62 -16.21 16.58
C GLY A 184 -15.83 -15.60 15.20
N CYS A 185 -17.08 -15.25 14.85
CA CYS A 185 -17.38 -14.58 13.57
C CYS A 185 -16.69 -13.21 13.44
N ARG A 186 -16.61 -12.42 14.52
CA ARG A 186 -15.86 -11.15 14.54
C ARG A 186 -14.37 -11.37 14.27
N TYR A 187 -13.77 -12.36 14.93
CA TYR A 187 -12.36 -12.67 14.76
C TYR A 187 -12.07 -13.22 13.35
N LEU A 188 -12.94 -14.07 12.81
CA LEU A 188 -12.87 -14.55 11.43
C LEU A 188 -13.02 -13.40 10.42
N GLY A 189 -13.97 -12.48 10.65
CA GLY A 189 -14.14 -11.29 9.82
C GLY A 189 -12.92 -10.37 9.84
N GLY A 190 -12.31 -10.15 11.00
CA GLY A 190 -11.09 -9.37 11.13
C GLY A 190 -9.85 -10.03 10.52
N THR A 191 -9.73 -11.36 10.62
CA THR A 191 -8.60 -12.13 10.06
C THR A 191 -8.72 -12.37 8.56
N LEU A 192 -9.93 -12.57 8.04
CA LEU A 192 -10.19 -12.56 6.59
C LEU A 192 -9.96 -11.18 6.00
N ALA A 193 -10.16 -10.11 6.78
CA ALA A 193 -9.85 -8.77 6.31
C ALA A 193 -8.35 -8.43 6.28
N TRP A 194 -7.53 -9.26 6.92
CA TRP A 194 -6.08 -9.12 6.95
C TRP A 194 -5.40 -9.82 5.75
N TYR A 195 -6.03 -10.86 5.20
CA TYR A 195 -5.52 -11.66 4.08
C TYR A 195 -6.17 -11.26 2.75
#